data_AF-U1PPU0-F1
#
_entry.id   AF-U1PPU0-F1
#
_cell.length_a   1.000
_cell.length_b   1.000
_cell.length_c   1.000
_cell.angle_alpha   90.00
_cell.angle_beta   90.00
_cell.angle_gamma   90.00
#
_symmetry.space_group_name_H-M   'P 1'
#
loop_
_entity.id
_entity.type
_entity.pdbx_description
1 polymer ?
#
loop_
_entity_poly.entity_id
_entity_poly.type
_entity_poly.pdbx_seq_one_letter_code
_entity_poly.pdbx_strand_id
1 'polypeptide(L)'
;ERLVRLFLRVLGTEDQPHRACPHDVVEAMLHIAQSTQNYDFLTVQDISFGLSNLPTKRLLPELPPTATKLLKTLLNADDPMGRSEIIDTADISASSYDRYINELAAWDSIEPREVKGRRRWEAHLEPWWTPQSDRDEPFCDPDPDTGILYAEFPRDVASAVMCHLMTHYDLPNLKTAYIEGIRPGDDIKSLFDDHDRLRRWWSFLWGAFADSDELKTGPDDAAGSDSTVVCLGHSPESVTRYSAI
;
A
#
# COMPACT_ATOMS: atom_id res chain seq x y z
N GLU A 1 -10.48 -11.62 -2.01
CA GLU A 1 -10.56 -10.15 -2.14
C GLU A 1 -9.27 -9.43 -1.75
N ARG A 2 -8.59 -9.82 -0.67
CA ARG A 2 -7.30 -9.26 -0.21
C ARG A 2 -6.31 -8.85 -1.32
N LEU A 3 -5.97 -9.78 -2.21
CA LEU A 3 -5.03 -9.50 -3.32
C LEU A 3 -5.53 -8.41 -4.29
N VAL A 4 -6.82 -8.42 -4.63
CA VAL A 4 -7.43 -7.39 -5.47
C VAL A 4 -7.33 -6.03 -4.78
N ARG A 5 -7.66 -5.97 -3.49
CA ARG A 5 -7.56 -4.74 -2.71
C ARG A 5 -6.13 -4.24 -2.60
N LEU A 6 -5.15 -5.12 -2.39
CA LEU A 6 -3.73 -4.76 -2.43
C LEU A 6 -3.36 -4.09 -3.76
N PHE A 7 -3.76 -4.65 -4.90
CA PHE A 7 -3.51 -4.02 -6.21
C PHE A 7 -4.23 -2.68 -6.37
N LEU A 8 -5.48 -2.55 -5.94
CA LEU A 8 -6.22 -1.29 -6.01
C LEU A 8 -5.57 -0.20 -5.17
N ARG A 9 -5.14 -0.52 -3.94
CA ARG A 9 -4.45 0.43 -3.06
C ARG A 9 -3.13 0.92 -3.65
N VAL A 10 -2.37 0.02 -4.26
CA VAL A 10 -1.00 0.30 -4.69
C VAL A 10 -0.92 0.88 -6.10
N LEU A 11 -1.81 0.46 -6.99
CA LEU A 11 -1.77 0.80 -8.43
C LEU A 11 -2.90 1.74 -8.84
N GLY A 12 -3.91 1.95 -7.97
CA GLY A 12 -4.98 2.90 -8.21
C GLY A 12 -4.48 4.34 -8.21
N THR A 13 -5.10 5.16 -9.04
CA THR A 13 -4.83 6.60 -9.13
C THR A 13 -5.92 7.39 -8.40
N GLU A 14 -5.68 8.68 -8.16
CA GLU A 14 -6.67 9.56 -7.53
C GLU A 14 -8.01 9.57 -8.29
N ASP A 15 -7.96 9.63 -9.62
CA ASP A 15 -9.14 9.65 -10.50
C ASP A 15 -9.82 8.29 -10.67
N GLN A 16 -9.06 7.20 -10.52
CA GLN A 16 -9.53 5.83 -10.77
C GLN A 16 -9.08 4.88 -9.64
N PRO A 17 -9.48 5.13 -8.38
CA PRO A 17 -9.03 4.33 -7.24
C PRO A 17 -9.58 2.90 -7.27
N HIS A 18 -10.68 2.69 -8.01
CA HIS A 18 -11.34 1.40 -8.25
C HIS A 18 -10.74 0.60 -9.42
N ARG A 19 -9.60 1.04 -9.98
CA ARG A 19 -8.94 0.35 -11.09
C ARG A 19 -7.45 0.20 -10.82
N ALA A 20 -6.95 -1.01 -11.07
CA ALA A 20 -5.53 -1.28 -11.26
C ALA A 20 -5.30 -1.59 -12.74
N CYS A 21 -4.20 -1.08 -13.29
CA CYS A 21 -3.81 -1.39 -14.66
C CYS A 21 -3.44 -2.89 -14.78
N PRO A 22 -4.11 -3.68 -15.65
CA PRO A 22 -3.81 -5.11 -15.78
C PRO A 22 -2.36 -5.39 -16.19
N HIS A 23 -1.76 -4.51 -17.00
CA HIS A 23 -0.36 -4.61 -17.40
C HIS A 23 0.58 -4.50 -16.19
N ASP A 24 0.29 -3.61 -15.23
CA ASP A 24 1.03 -3.50 -13.96
C ASP A 24 0.99 -4.79 -13.15
N VAL A 25 -0.19 -5.40 -13.05
CA VAL A 25 -0.37 -6.66 -12.33
C VAL A 25 0.45 -7.78 -12.99
N VAL A 26 0.36 -7.91 -14.32
CA VAL A 26 1.10 -8.95 -15.07
C VAL A 26 2.62 -8.75 -14.96
N GLU A 27 3.10 -7.51 -15.08
CA GLU A 27 4.52 -7.20 -14.94
C GLU A 27 5.05 -7.49 -13.53
N ALA A 28 4.28 -7.16 -12.49
CA ALA A 28 4.60 -7.53 -11.11
C ALA A 28 4.68 -9.06 -10.95
N MET A 29 3.73 -9.82 -11.50
CA MET A 29 3.78 -11.29 -11.44
C MET A 29 4.99 -11.86 -12.20
N LEU A 30 5.37 -11.24 -13.32
CA LEU A 30 6.54 -11.65 -14.10
C LEU A 30 7.83 -11.47 -13.29
N HIS A 31 7.96 -10.36 -12.54
CA HIS A 31 9.10 -10.15 -11.65
C HIS A 31 9.20 -11.22 -10.57
N ILE A 32 8.06 -11.63 -9.99
CA ILE A 32 8.01 -12.73 -9.00
C ILE A 32 8.46 -14.05 -9.64
N ALA A 33 7.91 -14.39 -10.80
CA ALA A 33 8.23 -15.63 -11.51
C ALA A 33 9.70 -15.70 -11.98
N GLN A 34 10.34 -14.55 -12.20
CA GLN A 34 11.76 -14.46 -12.57
C GLN A 34 12.70 -14.39 -11.36
N SER A 35 12.16 -14.23 -10.15
CA SER A 35 12.98 -14.23 -8.95
C SER A 35 13.64 -15.61 -8.75
N THR A 36 14.83 -15.63 -8.17
CA THR A 36 15.52 -16.90 -7.84
C THR A 36 14.92 -17.59 -6.62
N GLN A 37 13.84 -17.03 -6.07
CA GLN A 37 13.18 -17.57 -4.90
C GLN A 37 12.26 -18.72 -5.33
N ASN A 38 12.48 -19.90 -4.75
CA ASN A 38 11.65 -21.08 -5.00
C ASN A 38 10.44 -21.01 -4.06
N TYR A 39 9.25 -20.89 -4.64
CA TYR A 39 8.02 -20.77 -3.87
C TYR A 39 7.05 -21.89 -4.21
N ASP A 40 6.69 -22.67 -3.19
CA ASP A 40 5.52 -23.56 -3.25
C ASP A 40 4.21 -22.76 -3.13
N PHE A 41 4.27 -21.54 -2.58
CA PHE A 41 3.12 -20.66 -2.33
C PHE A 41 3.48 -19.18 -2.53
N LEU A 42 2.51 -18.38 -2.98
CA LEU A 42 2.66 -16.94 -3.16
C LEU A 42 2.25 -16.19 -1.88
N THR A 43 3.15 -15.38 -1.34
CA THR A 43 2.94 -14.57 -0.12
C THR A 43 2.73 -13.08 -0.46
N VAL A 44 2.25 -12.29 0.52
CA VAL A 44 2.15 -10.82 0.38
C VAL A 44 3.52 -10.17 0.19
N GLN A 45 4.57 -10.75 0.75
CA GLN A 45 5.94 -10.29 0.56
C GLN A 45 6.39 -10.47 -0.90
N ASP A 46 6.03 -11.59 -1.53
CA ASP A 46 6.31 -11.83 -2.95
C ASP A 46 5.56 -10.83 -3.84
N ILE A 47 4.29 -10.58 -3.55
CA ILE A 47 3.51 -9.56 -4.25
C ILE A 47 4.17 -8.18 -4.08
N SER A 48 4.61 -7.86 -2.87
CA SER A 48 5.29 -6.60 -2.56
C SER A 48 6.60 -6.45 -3.33
N PHE A 49 7.38 -7.54 -3.45
CA PHE A 49 8.57 -7.61 -4.29
C PHE A 49 8.25 -7.45 -5.78
N GLY A 50 7.21 -8.10 -6.29
CA GLY A 50 6.79 -7.92 -7.68
C GLY A 50 6.43 -6.47 -7.99
N LEU A 51 5.63 -5.84 -7.11
CA LEU A 51 5.19 -4.46 -7.23
C LEU A 51 6.35 -3.46 -7.07
N SER A 52 7.28 -3.71 -6.15
CA SER A 52 8.46 -2.87 -5.93
C SER A 52 9.44 -2.90 -7.10
N ASN A 53 9.31 -3.82 -8.06
CA ASN A 53 10.13 -3.87 -9.28
C ASN A 53 9.53 -3.13 -10.47
N LEU A 54 8.26 -2.71 -10.40
CA LEU A 54 7.64 -1.85 -11.41
C LEU A 54 8.36 -0.50 -11.58
N PRO A 55 8.26 0.20 -12.72
CA PRO A 55 8.79 1.55 -12.85
C PRO A 55 8.33 2.49 -11.71
N THR A 56 9.21 3.37 -11.23
CA THR A 56 8.95 4.22 -10.04
C THR A 56 7.65 5.02 -10.10
N LYS A 57 7.16 5.41 -11.29
CA LYS A 57 5.91 6.17 -11.44
C LYS A 57 4.63 5.31 -11.36
N ARG A 58 4.77 3.98 -11.24
CA ARG A 58 3.66 3.02 -11.28
C ARG A 58 3.35 2.40 -9.92
N LEU A 59 4.32 2.33 -9.02
CA LEU A 59 4.09 1.99 -7.61
C LEU A 59 3.62 3.22 -6.84
N LEU A 60 2.40 3.20 -6.29
CA LEU A 60 1.76 4.34 -5.62
C LEU A 60 1.88 5.61 -6.48
N PRO A 61 1.17 5.65 -7.63
CA PRO A 61 1.44 6.58 -8.72
C PRO A 61 1.34 8.07 -8.35
N GLU A 62 0.61 8.40 -7.29
CA GLU A 62 0.45 9.77 -6.79
C GLU A 62 1.61 10.23 -5.89
N LEU A 63 2.45 9.30 -5.39
CA LEU A 63 3.60 9.67 -4.57
C LEU A 63 4.70 10.36 -5.39
N PRO A 64 5.43 11.31 -4.78
CA PRO A 64 6.63 11.86 -5.41
C PRO A 64 7.63 10.75 -5.75
N PRO A 65 8.28 10.79 -6.92
CA PRO A 65 9.20 9.72 -7.33
C PRO A 65 10.31 9.41 -6.32
N THR A 66 10.75 10.40 -5.54
CA THR A 66 11.74 10.22 -4.47
C THR A 66 11.18 9.48 -3.24
N ALA A 67 9.91 9.67 -2.89
CA ALA A 67 9.24 8.88 -1.86
C ALA A 67 9.08 7.42 -2.32
N THR A 68 8.65 7.23 -3.58
CA THR A 68 8.50 5.89 -4.15
C THR A 68 9.84 5.16 -4.28
N LYS A 69 10.93 5.86 -4.65
CA LYS A 69 12.28 5.27 -4.63
C LYS A 69 12.65 4.75 -3.24
N LEU A 70 12.43 5.55 -2.20
CA LEU A 70 12.67 5.16 -0.81
C LEU A 70 11.86 3.90 -0.45
N LEU A 71 10.56 3.91 -0.71
CA LEU A 71 9.69 2.75 -0.43
C LEU A 71 10.12 1.50 -1.20
N LYS A 72 10.41 1.61 -2.51
CA LYS A 72 10.91 0.51 -3.35
C LYS A 72 12.20 -0.09 -2.79
N THR A 73 13.13 0.76 -2.32
CA THR A 73 14.37 0.31 -1.70
C THR A 73 14.11 -0.55 -0.47
N LEU A 74 13.17 -0.15 0.39
CA LEU A 74 12.81 -0.91 1.58
C LEU A 74 12.03 -2.20 1.26
N LEU A 75 11.11 -2.16 0.29
CA LEU A 75 10.34 -3.36 -0.13
C LEU A 75 11.22 -4.43 -0.79
N ASN A 76 12.37 -4.04 -1.36
CA ASN A 76 13.35 -4.95 -1.96
C ASN A 76 14.46 -5.38 -0.99
N ALA A 77 14.45 -4.90 0.26
CA ALA A 77 15.46 -5.23 1.23
C ALA A 77 15.09 -6.52 1.96
N ASP A 78 16.08 -7.43 2.11
CA ASP A 78 15.90 -8.65 2.89
C ASP A 78 15.88 -8.38 4.41
N ASP A 79 16.51 -7.29 4.84
CA ASP A 79 16.64 -6.88 6.24
C ASP A 79 16.24 -5.40 6.41
N PRO A 80 15.74 -5.00 7.61
CA PRO A 80 15.50 -3.60 7.91
C PRO A 80 16.74 -2.74 7.66
N MET A 81 16.55 -1.57 7.04
CA MET A 81 17.65 -0.71 6.61
C MET A 81 17.80 0.53 7.49
N GLY A 82 19.04 0.94 7.73
CA GLY A 82 19.37 2.20 8.38
C GLY A 82 19.33 3.39 7.41
N ARG A 83 19.30 4.61 7.96
CA ARG A 83 19.24 5.87 7.17
C ARG A 83 20.30 5.97 6.06
N SER A 84 21.56 5.73 6.37
CA SER A 84 22.65 5.82 5.37
C SER A 84 22.50 4.77 4.27
N GLU A 85 22.19 3.53 4.65
CA GLU A 85 21.95 2.43 3.70
C GLU A 85 20.80 2.80 2.74
N ILE A 86 19.70 3.35 3.25
CA ILE A 86 18.56 3.79 2.43
C ILE A 86 18.95 4.92 1.47
N ILE A 87 19.65 5.96 1.96
CA ILE A 87 20.08 7.11 1.16
C ILE A 87 20.95 6.66 -0.01
N ASP A 88 21.93 5.80 0.27
CA ASP A 88 22.90 5.33 -0.71
C ASP A 88 22.24 4.37 -1.73
N THR A 89 21.41 3.42 -1.27
CA THR A 89 20.75 2.45 -2.15
C THR A 89 19.62 3.06 -2.99
N ALA A 90 18.83 3.98 -2.43
CA ALA A 90 17.74 4.63 -3.14
C ALA A 90 18.22 5.73 -4.10
N ASP A 91 19.50 6.14 -4.00
CA ASP A 91 20.08 7.27 -4.75
C ASP A 91 19.21 8.53 -4.57
N ILE A 92 19.06 8.96 -3.31
CA ILE A 92 18.32 10.16 -2.92
C ILE A 92 19.14 11.04 -1.99
N SER A 93 18.80 12.32 -1.88
CA SER A 93 19.46 13.21 -0.92
C SER A 93 19.01 12.92 0.52
N ALA A 94 19.89 13.20 1.49
CA ALA A 94 19.54 13.22 2.91
C ALA A 94 18.30 14.06 3.22
N SER A 95 18.17 15.23 2.59
CA SER A 95 16.98 16.09 2.72
C SER A 95 15.71 15.47 2.15
N SER A 96 15.80 14.65 1.10
CA SER A 96 14.66 13.92 0.55
C SER A 96 14.27 12.76 1.46
N TYR A 97 15.25 12.05 2.02
CA TYR A 97 15.01 11.03 3.04
C TYR A 97 14.25 11.62 4.23
N ASP A 98 14.78 12.67 4.87
CA ASP A 98 14.16 13.27 6.05
C ASP A 98 12.76 13.81 5.74
N ARG A 99 12.53 14.27 4.49
CA ARG A 99 11.23 14.75 4.02
C ARG A 99 10.18 13.66 3.87
N TYR A 100 10.54 12.45 3.44
CA TYR A 100 9.56 11.42 3.04
C TYR A 100 9.47 10.24 4.01
N ILE A 101 10.46 10.04 4.87
CA ILE A 101 10.43 8.93 5.83
C ILE A 101 9.25 9.03 6.80
N ASN A 102 8.97 10.22 7.35
CA ASN A 102 7.84 10.41 8.27
C ASN A 102 6.49 10.34 7.53
N GLU A 103 6.43 10.76 6.26
CA GLU A 103 5.21 10.62 5.46
C GLU A 103 4.88 9.14 5.24
N LEU A 104 5.85 8.32 4.82
CA LEU A 104 5.64 6.89 4.65
C LEU A 104 5.30 6.17 5.97
N ALA A 105 5.88 6.63 7.08
CA ALA A 105 5.60 6.10 8.42
C ALA A 105 4.21 6.50 8.93
N ALA A 106 3.73 7.71 8.61
CA ALA A 106 2.38 8.17 8.98
C ALA A 106 1.30 7.23 8.44
N TRP A 107 1.51 6.75 7.22
CA TRP A 107 0.61 5.82 6.52
C TRP A 107 0.89 4.36 6.84
N ASP A 108 1.84 4.08 7.74
CA ASP A 108 2.25 2.74 8.12
C ASP A 108 2.62 1.90 6.88
N SER A 109 3.18 2.54 5.84
CA SER A 109 3.78 1.83 4.70
C SER A 109 5.22 1.43 5.00
N ILE A 110 5.78 2.01 6.06
CA ILE A 110 7.04 1.63 6.67
C ILE A 110 6.91 1.70 8.19
N GLU A 111 7.61 0.81 8.88
CA GLU A 111 7.64 0.78 10.35
C GLU A 111 9.09 0.81 10.87
N PRO A 112 9.33 1.46 12.02
CA PRO A 112 10.64 1.46 12.64
C PRO A 112 10.93 0.08 13.25
N ARG A 113 12.14 -0.43 13.10
CA ARG A 113 12.62 -1.64 13.78
C ARG A 113 13.85 -1.31 14.61
N GLU A 114 13.92 -1.83 15.82
CA GLU A 114 15.13 -1.73 16.63
C GLU A 114 16.04 -2.94 16.34
N VAL A 115 17.16 -2.69 15.66
CA VAL A 115 18.15 -3.71 15.35
C VAL A 115 19.49 -3.31 15.97
N LYS A 116 19.94 -4.08 16.97
CA LYS A 116 21.19 -3.82 17.71
C LYS A 116 21.25 -2.39 18.29
N GLY A 117 20.16 -1.92 18.90
CA GLY A 117 20.08 -0.61 19.54
C GLY A 117 20.03 0.57 18.56
N ARG A 118 19.72 0.32 17.28
CA ARG A 118 19.60 1.36 16.25
C ARG A 118 18.26 1.24 15.56
N ARG A 119 17.60 2.38 15.37
CA ARG A 119 16.40 2.49 14.54
C ARG A 119 16.75 2.19 13.09
N ARG A 120 16.03 1.24 12.52
CA ARG A 120 16.02 0.85 11.12
C ARG A 120 14.58 0.90 10.60
N TRP A 121 14.39 0.72 9.31
CA TRP A 121 13.08 0.78 8.67
C TRP A 121 12.81 -0.49 7.87
N GLU A 122 11.58 -0.95 7.95
CA GLU A 122 11.03 -2.07 7.20
C GLU A 122 9.77 -1.59 6.48
N ALA A 123 9.50 -2.07 5.27
CA ALA A 123 8.37 -1.61 4.46
C ALA A 123 7.36 -2.72 4.20
N HIS A 124 6.11 -2.34 3.98
CA HIS A 124 5.03 -3.24 3.61
C HIS A 124 3.93 -2.49 2.86
N LEU A 125 3.26 -3.19 1.94
CA LEU A 125 2.12 -2.64 1.17
C LEU A 125 0.76 -3.09 1.73
N GLU A 126 0.80 -3.86 2.82
CA GLU A 126 -0.35 -4.25 3.60
C GLU A 126 -0.12 -3.88 5.07
N PRO A 127 -0.38 -2.61 5.43
CA PRO A 127 -0.38 -2.17 6.82
C PRO A 127 -1.32 -3.03 7.66
N TRP A 128 -1.02 -3.17 8.95
CA TRP A 128 -1.84 -3.98 9.87
C TRP A 128 -3.29 -3.49 9.92
N TRP A 129 -3.49 -2.17 9.80
CA TRP A 129 -4.80 -1.54 9.86
C TRP A 129 -5.69 -1.82 8.65
N THR A 130 -5.17 -2.44 7.59
CA THR A 130 -6.01 -2.75 6.44
C THR A 130 -6.96 -3.89 6.79
N PRO A 131 -8.28 -3.80 6.51
CA PRO A 131 -9.25 -4.81 6.96
C PRO A 131 -9.04 -6.22 6.39
N GLN A 132 -8.14 -6.35 5.41
CA GLN A 132 -7.82 -7.62 4.76
C GLN A 132 -6.45 -8.18 5.20
N SER A 133 -5.74 -7.48 6.06
CA SER A 133 -4.54 -8.01 6.71
C SER A 133 -4.91 -9.17 7.62
N ASP A 134 -4.04 -10.17 7.72
CA ASP A 134 -4.18 -11.24 8.73
C ASP A 134 -3.57 -10.81 10.08
N ARG A 135 -3.21 -9.53 10.23
CA ARG A 135 -2.54 -8.99 11.41
C ARG A 135 -3.48 -8.08 12.16
N ASP A 136 -3.60 -8.31 13.47
CA ASP A 136 -4.44 -7.52 14.35
C ASP A 136 -3.67 -6.37 15.04
N GLU A 137 -2.34 -6.33 14.90
CA GLU A 137 -1.44 -5.38 15.56
C GLU A 137 -0.28 -4.95 14.62
N PRO A 138 0.29 -3.74 14.81
CA PRO A 138 1.45 -3.26 14.05
C PRO A 138 2.69 -4.16 14.21
N PHE A 139 3.70 -4.02 13.33
CA PHE A 139 4.98 -4.77 13.50
C PHE A 139 5.76 -4.32 14.73
N CYS A 140 5.59 -3.07 15.15
CA CYS A 140 6.20 -2.48 16.33
C CYS A 140 5.20 -1.65 17.13
N ASP A 141 5.49 -1.45 18.42
CA ASP A 141 4.67 -0.61 19.28
C ASP A 141 4.53 0.79 18.66
N PRO A 142 3.30 1.22 18.35
CA PRO A 142 3.06 2.52 17.75
C PRO A 142 3.37 3.61 18.79
N ASP A 143 3.88 4.74 18.30
CA ASP A 143 4.04 5.92 19.14
C ASP A 143 2.67 6.33 19.72
N PRO A 144 2.52 6.49 21.04
CA PRO A 144 1.22 6.71 21.66
C PRO A 144 0.58 8.05 21.25
N ASP A 145 1.38 9.02 20.80
CA ASP A 145 0.89 10.35 20.40
C ASP A 145 0.61 10.44 18.90
N THR A 146 1.24 9.60 18.07
CA THR A 146 1.24 9.76 16.60
C THR A 146 1.02 8.49 15.80
N GLY A 147 0.99 7.32 16.44
CA GLY A 147 0.76 6.05 15.78
C GLY A 147 -0.72 5.79 15.51
N ILE A 148 -0.98 4.91 14.54
CA ILE A 148 -2.32 4.38 14.30
C ILE A 148 -2.58 3.35 15.40
N LEU A 149 -3.47 3.67 16.34
CA LEU A 149 -3.82 2.80 17.48
C LEU A 149 -5.14 2.06 17.27
N TYR A 150 -6.05 2.69 16.52
CA TYR A 150 -7.36 2.16 16.18
C TYR A 150 -7.57 2.42 14.69
N ALA A 151 -8.01 1.39 13.96
CA ALA A 151 -8.26 1.51 12.54
C ALA A 151 -9.46 0.67 12.10
N GLU A 152 -10.58 0.88 12.77
CA GLU A 152 -11.82 0.23 12.40
C GLU A 152 -12.43 0.87 11.15
N PHE A 153 -12.21 2.18 10.99
CA PHE A 153 -12.78 2.98 9.91
C PHE A 153 -11.72 3.87 9.24
N PRO A 154 -11.95 4.30 7.98
CA PRO A 154 -11.00 5.17 7.28
C PRO A 154 -10.76 6.50 8.01
N ARG A 155 -11.74 6.98 8.80
CA ARG A 155 -11.60 8.19 9.63
C ARG A 155 -10.57 8.05 10.76
N ASP A 156 -10.40 6.85 11.30
CA ASP A 156 -9.48 6.60 12.41
C ASP A 156 -8.04 6.67 11.90
N VAL A 157 -7.79 6.02 10.75
CA VAL A 157 -6.52 6.13 10.00
C VAL A 157 -6.25 7.57 9.60
N ALA A 158 -7.22 8.26 9.01
CA ALA A 158 -7.08 9.67 8.61
C ALA A 158 -6.74 10.58 9.80
N SER A 159 -7.39 10.39 10.95
CA SER A 159 -7.12 11.16 12.17
C SER A 159 -5.68 10.95 12.68
N ALA A 160 -5.22 9.71 12.75
CA ALA A 160 -3.86 9.36 13.17
C ALA A 160 -2.80 9.92 12.21
N VAL A 161 -3.00 9.75 10.89
CA VAL A 161 -2.12 10.33 9.86
C VAL A 161 -2.04 11.84 10.01
N MET A 162 -3.17 12.54 10.21
CA MET A 162 -3.15 14.00 10.41
C MET A 162 -2.38 14.39 11.66
N CYS A 163 -2.53 13.66 12.78
CA CYS A 163 -1.75 13.91 13.99
C CYS A 163 -0.24 13.79 13.72
N HIS A 164 0.17 12.69 13.08
CA HIS A 164 1.56 12.44 12.72
C HIS A 164 2.09 13.53 11.79
N LEU A 165 1.34 13.87 10.75
CA LEU A 165 1.75 14.86 9.77
C LEU A 165 1.85 16.25 10.39
N MET A 166 0.95 16.68 11.28
CA MET A 166 1.08 17.97 11.98
C MET A 166 2.26 18.02 12.96
N THR A 167 2.62 16.86 13.54
CA THR A 167 3.74 16.75 14.47
C THR A 167 5.08 16.88 13.73
N HIS A 168 5.17 16.29 12.54
CA HIS A 168 6.41 16.24 11.76
C HIS A 168 6.49 17.26 10.61
N TYR A 169 5.36 17.85 10.23
CA TYR A 169 5.26 18.86 9.18
C TYR A 169 4.40 20.03 9.68
N ASP A 170 4.86 21.25 9.44
CA ASP A 170 4.13 22.47 9.80
C ASP A 170 2.88 22.62 8.90
N LEU A 171 1.78 22.00 9.32
CA LEU A 171 0.50 21.95 8.61
C LEU A 171 -0.64 22.55 9.48
N PRO A 172 -0.58 23.85 9.83
CA PRO A 172 -1.50 24.46 10.78
C PRO A 172 -2.97 24.43 10.33
N ASN A 173 -3.21 24.34 9.02
CA ASN A 173 -4.56 24.26 8.46
C ASN A 173 -5.26 22.92 8.75
N LEU A 174 -4.51 21.84 9.03
CA LEU A 174 -5.08 20.56 9.46
C LEU A 174 -5.56 20.57 10.91
N LYS A 175 -5.05 21.52 11.72
CA LYS A 175 -5.25 21.52 13.16
C LYS A 175 -6.70 21.63 13.56
N THR A 176 -7.48 22.45 12.87
CA THR A 176 -8.91 22.62 13.16
C THR A 176 -9.67 21.31 12.92
N ALA A 177 -9.52 20.71 11.73
CA ALA A 177 -10.18 19.45 11.38
C ALA A 177 -9.79 18.31 12.34
N TYR A 178 -8.51 18.23 12.70
CA TYR A 178 -8.06 17.26 13.69
C TYR A 178 -8.68 17.48 15.08
N ILE A 179 -8.68 18.72 15.59
CA ILE A 179 -9.22 19.05 16.92
C ILE A 179 -10.73 18.82 16.99
N GLU A 180 -11.47 19.19 15.95
CA GLU A 180 -12.92 19.00 15.88
C GLU A 180 -13.31 17.52 15.71
N GLY A 181 -12.37 16.71 15.20
CA GLY A 181 -12.52 15.29 14.94
C GLY A 181 -13.27 15.00 13.64
N ILE A 182 -12.89 13.91 12.97
CA ILE A 182 -13.61 13.41 11.80
C ILE A 182 -14.80 12.56 12.28
N ARG A 183 -16.01 12.90 11.84
CA ARG A 183 -17.26 12.25 12.25
C ARG A 183 -17.64 11.11 11.30
N PRO A 184 -18.45 10.14 11.75
CA PRO A 184 -19.06 9.17 10.86
C PRO A 184 -19.87 9.86 9.76
N GLY A 185 -19.59 9.52 8.49
CA GLY A 185 -20.25 10.10 7.33
C GLY A 185 -19.59 11.36 6.76
N ASP A 186 -18.55 11.89 7.40
CA ASP A 186 -17.75 12.95 6.80
C ASP A 186 -17.08 12.47 5.51
N ASP A 187 -17.05 13.33 4.50
CA ASP A 187 -16.36 13.06 3.24
C ASP A 187 -14.85 13.20 3.43
N ILE A 188 -14.19 12.09 3.77
CA ILE A 188 -12.75 12.02 3.97
C ILE A 188 -11.99 12.44 2.71
N LYS A 189 -12.52 12.16 1.51
CA LYS A 189 -11.89 12.59 0.28
C LYS A 189 -11.86 14.11 0.20
N SER A 190 -13.00 14.76 0.45
CA SER A 190 -13.08 16.22 0.45
C SER A 190 -12.11 16.84 1.45
N LEU A 191 -11.88 16.22 2.61
CA LEU A 191 -10.88 16.66 3.58
C LEU A 191 -9.45 16.53 3.05
N PHE A 192 -9.17 15.47 2.29
CA PHE A 192 -7.84 15.22 1.73
C PHE A 192 -7.53 16.15 0.54
N ASP A 193 -8.54 16.56 -0.22
CA ASP A 193 -8.37 17.34 -1.46
C ASP A 193 -7.63 18.67 -1.24
N ASP A 194 -7.78 19.27 -0.05
CA ASP A 194 -7.13 20.53 0.35
C ASP A 194 -5.65 20.36 0.74
N HIS A 195 -5.16 19.13 0.83
CA HIS A 195 -3.83 18.80 1.34
C HIS A 195 -3.10 17.80 0.45
N ASP A 196 -2.15 18.28 -0.37
CA ASP A 196 -1.38 17.43 -1.30
C ASP A 196 -0.77 16.16 -0.66
N ARG A 197 -0.33 16.22 0.60
CA ARG A 197 0.23 15.06 1.34
C ARG A 197 -0.81 14.03 1.75
N LEU A 198 -2.06 14.42 1.90
CA LEU A 198 -3.17 13.50 2.19
C LEU A 198 -3.79 13.01 0.88
N ARG A 199 -4.05 13.92 -0.07
CA ARG A 199 -4.68 13.64 -1.36
C ARG A 199 -4.02 12.48 -2.11
N ARG A 200 -2.68 12.43 -2.12
CA ARG A 200 -1.90 11.38 -2.81
C ARG A 200 -2.10 9.97 -2.25
N TRP A 201 -2.65 9.84 -1.06
CA TRP A 201 -2.93 8.55 -0.43
C TRP A 201 -4.40 8.18 -0.49
N TRP A 202 -5.23 8.97 -1.17
CA TRP A 202 -6.65 8.69 -1.30
C TRP A 202 -6.91 7.31 -1.92
N SER A 203 -6.21 6.96 -3.02
CA SER A 203 -6.38 5.64 -3.65
C SER A 203 -5.95 4.50 -2.73
N PHE A 204 -4.90 4.71 -1.93
CA PHE A 204 -4.42 3.75 -0.94
C PHE A 204 -5.44 3.52 0.19
N LEU A 205 -6.03 4.58 0.73
CA LEU A 205 -7.08 4.48 1.75
C LEU A 205 -8.37 3.90 1.18
N TRP A 206 -8.80 4.36 0.00
CA TRP A 206 -10.00 3.88 -0.69
C TRP A 206 -9.91 2.38 -0.95
N GLY A 207 -8.79 1.89 -1.51
CA GLY A 207 -8.63 0.46 -1.79
C GLY A 207 -8.68 -0.43 -0.54
N ALA A 208 -8.38 0.11 0.65
CA ALA A 208 -8.49 -0.61 1.92
C ALA A 208 -9.94 -0.70 2.42
N PHE A 209 -10.69 0.40 2.34
CA PHE A 209 -11.97 0.57 3.05
C PHE A 209 -13.21 0.65 2.16
N ALA A 210 -13.09 0.78 0.85
CA ALA A 210 -14.25 0.82 -0.04
C ALA A 210 -15.13 -0.41 0.15
N ASP A 211 -16.45 -0.24 0.15
CA ASP A 211 -17.38 -1.35 0.27
C ASP A 211 -17.21 -2.30 -0.93
N SER A 212 -17.42 -3.60 -0.72
CA SER A 212 -17.18 -4.61 -1.77
C SER A 212 -18.08 -4.42 -3.00
N ASP A 213 -19.24 -3.77 -2.87
CA ASP A 213 -20.15 -3.43 -3.96
C ASP A 213 -19.70 -2.20 -4.77
N GLU A 214 -18.80 -1.38 -4.24
CA GLU A 214 -18.14 -0.30 -4.98
C GLU A 214 -17.04 -0.82 -5.93
N LEU A 215 -16.60 -2.07 -5.73
CA LEU A 215 -15.64 -2.73 -6.61
C LEU A 215 -16.28 -2.99 -7.97
N LYS A 216 -15.86 -2.24 -8.99
CA LYS A 216 -16.33 -2.47 -10.36
C LYS A 216 -15.70 -3.72 -10.94
N THR A 217 -16.52 -4.71 -11.26
CA THR A 217 -16.10 -5.84 -12.09
C THR A 217 -15.95 -5.39 -13.55
N GLY A 218 -15.11 -6.09 -14.31
CA GLY A 218 -15.06 -5.93 -15.76
C GLY A 218 -16.42 -6.29 -16.39
N PRO A 219 -16.70 -5.87 -17.63
CA PRO A 219 -17.92 -6.27 -18.31
C PRO A 219 -18.00 -7.80 -18.40
N ASP A 220 -19.20 -8.36 -18.19
CA ASP A 220 -19.43 -9.81 -18.19
C ASP A 220 -18.94 -10.49 -19.49
N ASP A 221 -18.91 -9.74 -20.59
CA ASP A 221 -18.50 -10.18 -21.93
C ASP A 221 -16.97 -10.11 -22.19
N ALA A 222 -16.14 -9.68 -21.22
CA ALA A 222 -14.69 -9.61 -21.39
C ALA A 222 -14.02 -10.99 -21.52
N ALA A 223 -14.71 -12.06 -21.13
CA ALA A 223 -14.35 -13.43 -21.46
C ALA A 223 -14.89 -13.78 -22.87
N GLY A 224 -14.36 -13.13 -23.90
CA GLY A 224 -14.52 -13.62 -25.27
C GLY A 224 -14.02 -15.07 -25.35
N SER A 225 -14.74 -15.95 -26.05
CA SER A 225 -14.55 -17.41 -26.05
C SER A 225 -13.16 -17.94 -26.46
N ASP A 226 -12.21 -17.06 -26.78
CA ASP A 226 -10.83 -17.35 -27.17
C ASP A 226 -9.77 -16.61 -26.33
N SER A 227 -10.15 -15.86 -25.28
CA SER A 227 -9.16 -15.31 -24.35
C SER A 227 -8.82 -16.35 -23.29
N THR A 228 -7.54 -16.73 -23.22
CA THR A 228 -7.03 -17.58 -22.14
C THR A 228 -7.11 -16.81 -20.83
N VAL A 229 -8.25 -16.91 -20.14
CA VAL A 229 -8.42 -16.43 -18.78
C VAL A 229 -7.48 -17.25 -17.90
N VAL A 230 -6.38 -16.65 -17.44
CA VAL A 230 -5.50 -17.26 -16.45
C VAL A 230 -6.16 -17.06 -15.09
N CYS A 231 -6.97 -18.03 -14.68
CA CYS A 231 -7.46 -18.11 -13.30
C CYS A 231 -6.29 -18.48 -12.37
N LEU A 232 -5.82 -17.51 -11.59
CA LEU A 232 -4.95 -17.78 -10.45
C LEU A 232 -5.78 -18.45 -9.33
N GLY A 233 -5.48 -19.71 -9.01
CA GLY A 233 -5.96 -20.36 -7.78
C GLY A 233 -7.15 -21.33 -7.88
N HIS A 234 -7.19 -22.23 -8.87
CA HIS A 234 -8.02 -23.44 -8.73
C HIS A 234 -7.20 -24.61 -8.18
N SER A 235 -7.60 -25.06 -6.97
CA SER A 235 -7.15 -26.31 -6.36
C SER A 235 -7.46 -27.51 -7.27
N PRO A 236 -6.60 -28.56 -7.35
CA PRO A 236 -6.71 -29.60 -8.37
C PRO A 236 -7.89 -30.58 -8.24
N GLU A 237 -8.84 -30.37 -7.34
CA GLU A 237 -9.86 -31.41 -7.02
C GLU A 237 -11.18 -31.30 -7.78
N SER A 238 -11.32 -30.39 -8.75
CA SER A 238 -12.55 -30.32 -9.55
C SER A 238 -12.29 -30.17 -11.04
N VAL A 239 -11.51 -31.10 -11.61
CA VAL A 239 -11.64 -31.46 -13.03
C VAL A 239 -12.53 -32.70 -13.11
N THR A 240 -13.84 -32.49 -13.00
CA THR A 240 -14.80 -33.50 -13.42
C THR A 240 -14.69 -33.62 -14.93
N ARG A 241 -14.14 -34.75 -15.37
CA ARG A 241 -14.04 -35.13 -16.79
C ARG A 241 -15.42 -35.03 -17.44
N TYR A 242 -15.59 -34.07 -18.35
CA TYR A 242 -16.60 -34.23 -19.41
C TYR A 242 -16.01 -35.20 -20.43
N SER A 243 -16.45 -36.45 -20.36
CA SER A 243 -16.28 -37.41 -21.45
C SER A 243 -17.19 -37.00 -22.61
N ALA A 244 -16.61 -36.90 -23.80
CA ALA A 244 -17.33 -36.78 -25.05
C ALA A 244 -18.14 -38.05 -25.34
N ILE A 245 -19.43 -37.87 -25.65
CA ILE A 245 -20.18 -38.60 -26.68
C ILE A 245 -21.10 -37.59 -27.35
#